data_AF-A0A354FPL6-F1
#
_entry.id   AF-A0A354FPL6-F1
#
_cell.length_a   1.000
_cell.length_b   1.000
_cell.length_c   1.000
_cell.angle_alpha   90.00
_cell.angle_beta   90.00
_cell.angle_gamma   90.00
#
_symmetry.space_group_name_H-M   'P 1'
#
loop_
_entity.id
_entity.type
_entity.pdbx_description
1 polymer ?
#
loop_
_entity_poly.entity_id
_entity_poly.type
_entity_poly.pdbx_seq_one_letter_code
_entity_poly.pdbx_strand_id
1 'polypeptide(L)'
;MRNLILTHGFWAIVMVTAFFVGMGWQRSATADRQKSEIQNQASRGQFTLSAPSETGMTRTTSNRTDSGESGIIPKLIQGTSFIEMGIEGLAAMSLKDPNQLKRRLAFSHLLSEMTSENAVQIREGLIAAGVSNRDSEWRDFNYAWGTIAGEAAFSGSLTMEKVDLYSVISGWASTDPTNAIAFLDQLPEKLAHGPGNKLKTDRLDLEKGVVAGLADRNRDEATKYVSKLLAEGRSDTSRLMETVANEVIRQEGSIGASNWAATLKDGPLKGSAMGEIAEGYARTDPASAAGWIEEFAAQ
;
A
#
# COMPACT_ATOMS: atom_id res chain seq x y z
N MET A 1 22.97 -39.78 -0.90
CA MET A 1 21.86 -39.43 -1.82
C MET A 1 20.58 -40.26 -1.57
N ARG A 2 20.23 -40.58 -0.32
CA ARG A 2 18.99 -41.34 -0.01
C ARG A 2 18.06 -40.63 0.97
N ASN A 3 18.52 -39.54 1.60
CA ASN A 3 17.76 -38.77 2.59
C ASN A 3 17.20 -37.44 2.05
N LEU A 4 17.63 -36.95 0.87
CA LEU A 4 17.09 -35.73 0.26
C LEU A 4 15.75 -35.96 -0.46
N ILE A 5 15.52 -37.17 -0.97
CA ILE A 5 14.31 -37.54 -1.72
C ILE A 5 13.11 -37.73 -0.78
N LEU A 6 13.36 -38.14 0.48
CA LEU A 6 12.31 -38.32 1.50
C LEU A 6 11.76 -36.99 2.05
N THR A 7 12.60 -35.96 2.17
CA THR A 7 12.18 -34.64 2.67
C THR A 7 11.39 -33.83 1.64
N HIS A 8 11.73 -33.90 0.35
CA HIS A 8 10.96 -33.19 -0.69
C HIS A 8 9.64 -33.91 -1.05
N GLY A 9 9.57 -35.24 -0.91
CA GLY A 9 8.34 -36.00 -1.10
C GLY A 9 7.26 -35.69 -0.05
N PHE A 10 7.67 -35.40 1.18
CA PHE A 10 6.73 -35.03 2.25
C PHE A 10 6.02 -33.70 1.97
N TRP A 11 6.74 -32.69 1.48
CA TRP A 11 6.16 -31.39 1.13
C TRP A 11 5.20 -31.46 -0.06
N ALA A 12 5.49 -32.29 -1.06
CA ALA A 12 4.59 -32.51 -2.19
C ALA A 12 3.25 -33.13 -1.74
N ILE A 13 3.27 -34.08 -0.80
CA ILE A 13 2.04 -34.71 -0.27
C ILE A 13 1.23 -33.71 0.56
N VAL A 14 1.87 -32.89 1.39
CA VAL A 14 1.19 -31.83 2.17
C VAL A 14 0.48 -30.83 1.24
N MET A 15 1.13 -30.38 0.17
CA MET A 15 0.55 -29.45 -0.81
C MET A 15 -0.67 -30.05 -1.53
N VAL A 16 -0.59 -31.32 -1.93
CA VAL A 16 -1.70 -32.03 -2.58
C VAL A 16 -2.88 -32.19 -1.61
N THR A 17 -2.63 -32.56 -0.35
CA THR A 17 -3.71 -32.67 0.65
C THR A 17 -4.37 -31.33 0.98
N ALA A 18 -3.60 -30.24 1.08
CA ALA A 18 -4.14 -28.91 1.29
C ALA A 18 -5.01 -28.43 0.10
N PHE A 19 -4.59 -28.74 -1.14
CA PHE A 19 -5.36 -28.44 -2.35
C PHE A 19 -6.73 -29.14 -2.38
N PHE A 20 -6.78 -30.43 -2.02
CA PHE A 20 -8.05 -31.17 -2.00
C PHE A 20 -8.98 -30.77 -0.84
N VAL A 21 -8.44 -30.40 0.32
CA VAL A 21 -9.24 -29.86 1.43
C VAL A 21 -9.82 -28.48 1.06
N GLY A 22 -9.04 -27.63 0.39
CA GLY A 22 -9.51 -26.33 -0.13
C GLY A 22 -10.65 -26.46 -1.15
N MET A 23 -10.56 -27.44 -2.06
CA MET A 23 -11.63 -27.74 -3.01
C MET A 23 -12.94 -28.19 -2.33
N GLY A 24 -12.84 -28.88 -1.20
CA GLY A 24 -14.01 -29.27 -0.40
C GLY A 24 -14.78 -28.06 0.15
N TRP A 25 -14.07 -27.04 0.63
CA TRP A 25 -14.68 -25.80 1.13
C TRP A 25 -15.26 -24.90 0.03
N GLN A 26 -14.67 -24.87 -1.17
CA GLN A 26 -15.24 -24.13 -2.29
C GLN A 26 -16.59 -24.68 -2.74
N ARG A 27 -16.79 -26.01 -2.70
CA ARG A 27 -18.10 -26.63 -3.04
C ARG A 27 -19.19 -26.34 -2.02
N SER A 28 -18.83 -26.18 -0.73
CA SER A 28 -19.77 -25.76 0.31
C SER A 28 -20.16 -24.28 0.16
N ALA A 29 -19.19 -23.42 -0.18
CA ALA A 29 -19.42 -21.99 -0.38
C ALA A 29 -20.25 -21.68 -1.64
N THR A 30 -20.10 -22.45 -2.72
CA THR A 30 -20.94 -22.31 -3.93
C THR A 30 -22.37 -22.78 -3.71
N ALA A 31 -22.59 -23.83 -2.90
CA ALA A 31 -23.93 -24.30 -2.54
C ALA A 31 -24.71 -23.26 -1.70
N ASP A 32 -24.04 -22.57 -0.77
CA ASP A 32 -24.65 -21.49 0.02
C ASP A 32 -24.92 -20.23 -0.83
N ARG A 33 -24.05 -19.90 -1.80
CA ARG A 33 -24.26 -18.78 -2.73
C ARG A 33 -25.48 -19.01 -3.63
N GLN A 34 -25.65 -20.21 -4.15
CA GLN A 34 -26.75 -20.55 -5.05
C GLN A 34 -28.12 -20.50 -4.34
N LYS A 35 -28.16 -20.78 -3.04
CA LYS A 35 -29.37 -20.62 -2.20
C LYS A 35 -29.72 -19.15 -1.97
N SER A 36 -28.73 -18.26 -1.92
CA SER A 36 -28.92 -16.81 -1.75
C SER A 36 -29.37 -16.08 -3.04
N GLU A 37 -28.96 -16.57 -4.22
CA GLU A 37 -29.38 -15.99 -5.51
C GLU A 37 -30.83 -16.31 -5.87
N ILE A 38 -31.32 -17.52 -5.55
CA ILE A 38 -32.71 -17.93 -5.81
C ILE A 38 -33.71 -17.07 -4.99
N GLN A 39 -33.29 -16.55 -3.83
CA GLN A 39 -34.15 -15.71 -2.99
C GLN A 39 -34.18 -14.23 -3.44
N ASN A 40 -33.16 -13.75 -4.16
CA ASN A 40 -33.08 -12.36 -4.64
C ASN A 40 -33.70 -12.15 -6.03
N GLN A 41 -33.93 -13.22 -6.81
CA GLN A 41 -34.47 -13.13 -8.16
C GLN A 41 -35.99 -12.95 -8.22
N ALA A 42 -36.70 -13.06 -7.08
CA ALA A 42 -38.15 -12.85 -7.00
C ALA A 42 -38.57 -11.36 -6.88
N SER A 43 -37.65 -10.40 -6.89
CA SER A 43 -37.96 -8.99 -6.53
C SER A 43 -37.52 -7.91 -7.54
N ARG A 44 -37.23 -8.23 -8.81
CA ARG A 44 -36.96 -7.19 -9.82
C ARG A 44 -37.81 -7.36 -11.08
N GLY A 45 -38.87 -6.54 -11.14
CA GLY A 45 -39.70 -6.33 -12.31
C GLY A 45 -38.96 -5.62 -13.45
N GLN A 46 -39.38 -6.00 -14.66
CA GLN A 46 -39.02 -5.54 -16.00
C GLN A 46 -38.74 -4.03 -16.15
N PHE A 47 -37.63 -3.71 -16.82
CA PHE A 47 -37.53 -2.52 -17.68
C PHE A 47 -36.90 -2.93 -19.02
N THR A 48 -37.69 -2.86 -20.08
CA THR A 48 -37.28 -3.02 -21.49
C THR A 48 -36.97 -1.65 -22.07
N LEU A 49 -35.79 -1.48 -22.68
CA LEU A 49 -35.42 -0.29 -23.44
C LEU A 49 -35.83 -0.45 -24.91
N SER A 50 -36.71 0.43 -25.39
CA SER A 50 -36.98 0.64 -26.82
C SER A 50 -36.33 1.94 -27.28
N ALA A 51 -35.60 1.89 -28.39
CA ALA A 51 -35.02 3.05 -29.08
C ALA A 51 -36.12 3.88 -29.79
N PRO A 52 -35.93 5.20 -29.98
CA PRO A 52 -36.73 5.96 -30.92
C PRO A 52 -35.91 6.56 -32.08
N SER A 53 -36.50 6.45 -33.26
CA SER A 53 -36.15 7.09 -34.53
C SER A 53 -36.60 8.55 -34.58
N GLU A 54 -35.95 9.33 -35.45
CA GLU A 54 -36.16 10.75 -35.74
C GLU A 54 -37.58 11.13 -36.20
N THR A 55 -38.13 12.25 -35.73
CA THR A 55 -38.55 13.43 -36.53
C THR A 55 -39.29 14.48 -35.67
N GLY A 56 -39.11 15.77 -36.00
CA GLY A 56 -40.13 16.81 -35.76
C GLY A 56 -39.80 17.90 -34.74
N MET A 57 -39.47 19.09 -35.24
CA MET A 57 -39.30 20.34 -34.47
C MET A 57 -40.56 20.73 -33.68
N THR A 58 -40.37 21.17 -32.43
CA THR A 58 -41.03 22.36 -31.89
C THR A 58 -40.14 23.03 -30.86
N ARG A 59 -39.94 24.34 -31.05
CA ARG A 59 -39.10 25.21 -30.24
C ARG A 59 -39.94 25.70 -29.06
N THR A 60 -39.63 25.24 -27.86
CA THR A 60 -40.16 25.83 -26.63
C THR A 60 -39.00 26.26 -25.77
N THR A 61 -38.81 27.58 -25.72
CA THR A 61 -37.91 28.26 -24.78
C THR A 61 -38.37 27.97 -23.35
N SER A 62 -37.62 27.12 -22.65
CA SER A 62 -37.72 26.97 -21.20
C SER A 62 -36.37 27.31 -20.61
N ASN A 63 -36.33 28.44 -19.89
CA ASN A 63 -35.21 28.81 -19.03
C ASN A 63 -35.06 27.73 -17.96
N ARG A 64 -34.21 26.75 -18.24
CA ARG A 64 -33.85 25.73 -17.27
C ARG A 64 -32.76 26.33 -16.39
N THR A 65 -33.17 26.89 -15.26
CA THR A 65 -32.29 27.08 -14.11
C THR A 65 -31.64 25.75 -13.80
N ASP A 66 -30.33 25.71 -14.03
CA ASP A 66 -29.43 24.63 -13.66
C ASP A 66 -29.31 24.58 -12.13
N SER A 67 -30.34 24.05 -11.45
CA SER A 67 -30.18 23.55 -10.09
C SER A 67 -29.74 22.10 -10.22
N GLY A 68 -28.45 21.91 -10.48
CA GLY A 68 -27.83 20.61 -10.54
C GLY A 68 -28.26 19.76 -9.35
N GLU A 69 -28.70 18.53 -9.62
CA GLU A 69 -28.83 17.52 -8.58
C GLU A 69 -27.46 17.38 -7.92
N SER A 70 -27.26 18.09 -6.82
CA SER A 70 -26.11 17.89 -5.95
C SER A 70 -26.07 16.41 -5.63
N GLY A 71 -25.04 15.74 -6.15
CA GLY A 71 -24.85 14.30 -5.99
C GLY A 71 -24.94 13.89 -4.51
N ILE A 72 -25.20 12.61 -4.28
CA ILE A 72 -25.36 12.04 -2.93
C ILE A 72 -24.12 12.32 -2.07
N ILE A 73 -22.92 12.30 -2.66
CA ILE A 73 -21.64 12.51 -1.97
C ILE A 73 -21.51 13.93 -1.39
N PRO A 74 -21.67 15.03 -2.17
CA PRO A 74 -21.73 16.39 -1.61
C PRO A 74 -22.74 16.54 -0.46
N LYS A 75 -23.93 15.94 -0.58
CA LYS A 75 -24.96 15.98 0.49
C LYS A 75 -24.50 15.25 1.77
N LEU A 76 -23.80 14.12 1.64
CA LEU A 76 -23.26 13.37 2.78
C LEU A 76 -22.13 14.11 3.52
N ILE A 77 -21.42 14.99 2.82
CA ILE A 77 -20.31 15.79 3.36
C ILE A 77 -20.80 17.19 3.81
N GLN A 78 -21.98 17.61 3.35
CA GLN A 78 -22.57 18.91 3.60
C GLN A 78 -22.60 19.28 5.09
N GLY A 79 -22.29 20.54 5.39
CA GLY A 79 -22.22 21.07 6.75
C GLY A 79 -20.92 20.78 7.50
N THR A 80 -19.95 20.10 6.87
CA THR A 80 -18.62 19.88 7.45
C THR A 80 -17.67 20.98 6.98
N SER A 81 -17.42 21.99 7.83
CA SER A 81 -16.39 23.02 7.56
C SER A 81 -15.05 22.52 8.12
N PHE A 82 -14.24 21.88 7.26
CA PHE A 82 -12.91 21.42 7.66
C PHE A 82 -11.94 22.58 7.91
N ILE A 83 -12.12 23.69 7.18
CA ILE A 83 -11.26 24.89 7.26
C ILE A 83 -11.35 25.55 8.64
N GLU A 84 -12.52 25.53 9.25
CA GLU A 84 -12.74 26.09 10.60
C GLU A 84 -12.31 25.14 11.72
N MET A 85 -12.05 23.87 11.38
CA MET A 85 -11.71 22.84 12.35
C MET A 85 -10.22 22.86 12.64
N GLY A 86 -9.84 23.06 13.91
CA GLY A 86 -8.45 22.96 14.34
C GLY A 86 -7.91 21.52 14.25
N ILE A 87 -6.59 21.38 14.39
CA ILE A 87 -5.85 20.11 14.29
C ILE A 87 -6.47 19.00 15.16
N GLU A 88 -6.84 19.31 16.41
CA GLU A 88 -7.44 18.34 17.33
C GLU A 88 -8.79 17.80 16.81
N GLY A 89 -9.64 18.70 16.31
CA GLY A 89 -10.93 18.34 15.73
C GLY A 89 -10.76 17.50 14.47
N LEU A 90 -9.83 17.89 13.58
CA LEU A 90 -9.53 17.15 12.35
C LEU A 90 -8.97 15.76 12.66
N ALA A 91 -8.06 15.65 13.64
CA ALA A 91 -7.52 14.37 14.09
C ALA A 91 -8.62 13.47 14.66
N ALA A 92 -9.48 14.00 15.54
CA ALA A 92 -10.61 13.24 16.08
C ALA A 92 -11.56 12.77 14.98
N MET A 93 -11.93 13.65 14.05
CA MET A 93 -12.79 13.32 12.90
C MET A 93 -12.12 12.27 12.01
N SER A 94 -10.82 12.39 11.74
CA SER A 94 -10.09 11.48 10.85
C SER A 94 -10.11 10.02 11.30
N LEU A 95 -10.19 9.77 12.62
CA LEU A 95 -10.11 8.42 13.18
C LEU A 95 -11.47 7.90 13.67
N LYS A 96 -12.32 8.76 14.21
CA LYS A 96 -13.51 8.34 14.97
C LYS A 96 -14.85 8.64 14.30
N ASP A 97 -14.89 9.46 13.23
CA ASP A 97 -16.17 9.78 12.59
C ASP A 97 -16.82 8.52 11.99
N PRO A 98 -18.12 8.26 12.24
CA PRO A 98 -18.80 7.10 11.68
C PRO A 98 -18.84 7.11 10.14
N ASN A 99 -18.81 8.28 9.51
CA ASN A 99 -18.78 8.44 8.07
C ASN A 99 -17.33 8.32 7.53
N GLN A 100 -17.08 7.25 6.78
CA GLN A 100 -15.76 6.95 6.21
C GLN A 100 -15.25 8.04 5.25
N LEU A 101 -16.13 8.74 4.54
CA LEU A 101 -15.73 9.83 3.66
C LEU A 101 -15.25 11.04 4.46
N LYS A 102 -15.94 11.37 5.56
CA LYS A 102 -15.51 12.46 6.45
C LYS A 102 -14.19 12.16 7.12
N ARG A 103 -13.96 10.91 7.56
CA ARG A 103 -12.66 10.46 8.08
C ARG A 103 -11.52 10.74 7.09
N ARG A 104 -11.68 10.26 5.85
CA ARG A 104 -10.68 10.44 4.80
C ARG A 104 -10.44 11.92 4.48
N LEU A 105 -11.50 12.70 4.31
CA LEU A 105 -11.39 14.13 4.00
C LEU A 105 -10.74 14.93 5.13
N ALA A 106 -11.07 14.63 6.40
CA ALA A 106 -10.43 15.25 7.54
C ALA A 106 -8.93 14.94 7.58
N PHE A 107 -8.55 13.69 7.37
CA PHE A 107 -7.14 13.29 7.30
C PHE A 107 -6.41 13.96 6.13
N SER A 108 -6.99 13.95 4.94
CA SER A 108 -6.40 14.59 3.75
C SER A 108 -6.23 16.09 3.96
N HIS A 109 -7.17 16.77 4.61
CA HIS A 109 -7.04 18.20 4.91
C HIS A 109 -5.93 18.46 5.93
N LEU A 110 -5.84 17.63 6.97
CA LEU A 110 -4.77 17.71 7.95
C LEU A 110 -3.38 17.52 7.30
N LEU A 111 -3.25 16.60 6.33
CA LEU A 111 -2.01 16.44 5.57
C LEU A 111 -1.77 17.58 4.56
N SER A 112 -2.81 18.16 3.95
CA SER A 112 -2.65 19.25 2.98
C SER A 112 -2.12 20.53 3.61
N GLU A 113 -2.46 20.77 4.87
CA GLU A 113 -2.00 21.93 5.65
C GLU A 113 -0.75 21.61 6.50
N MET A 114 -0.17 20.42 6.34
CA MET A 114 0.99 20.03 7.13
C MET A 114 2.25 20.78 6.68
N THR A 115 2.99 21.30 7.66
CA THR A 115 4.28 21.98 7.48
C THR A 115 5.29 21.42 8.48
N SER A 116 6.56 21.84 8.36
CA SER A 116 7.60 21.39 9.29
C SER A 116 7.33 21.87 10.73
N GLU A 117 6.66 23.02 10.87
CA GLU A 117 6.39 23.70 12.13
C GLU A 117 5.19 23.10 12.88
N ASN A 118 4.19 22.58 12.16
CA ASN A 118 2.95 22.05 12.77
C ASN A 118 2.89 20.51 12.83
N ALA A 119 3.81 19.79 12.19
CA ALA A 119 3.79 18.32 12.12
C ALA A 119 3.76 17.66 13.51
N VAL A 120 4.47 18.21 14.49
CA VAL A 120 4.45 17.70 15.88
C VAL A 120 3.08 17.86 16.52
N GLN A 121 2.41 19.00 16.32
CA GLN A 121 1.06 19.23 16.84
C GLN A 121 0.04 18.29 16.19
N ILE A 122 0.16 18.08 14.87
CA ILE A 122 -0.64 17.11 14.14
C ILE A 122 -0.46 15.71 14.70
N ARG A 123 0.78 15.28 14.91
CA ARG A 123 1.12 13.99 15.49
C ARG A 123 0.48 13.80 16.87
N GLU A 124 0.59 14.80 17.73
CA GLU A 124 -0.02 14.80 19.06
C GLU A 124 -1.54 14.69 18.98
N GLY A 125 -2.17 15.44 18.07
CA GLY A 125 -3.60 15.34 17.79
C GLY A 125 -4.02 13.93 17.38
N LEU A 126 -3.29 13.29 16.46
CA LEU A 126 -3.57 11.90 16.02
C LEU A 126 -3.42 10.90 17.18
N ILE A 127 -2.41 11.06 18.02
CA ILE A 127 -2.20 10.20 19.20
C ILE A 127 -3.32 10.40 20.22
N ALA A 128 -3.68 11.64 20.55
CA ALA A 128 -4.79 11.95 21.44
C ALA A 128 -6.13 11.43 20.90
N ALA A 129 -6.30 11.46 19.58
CA ALA A 129 -7.44 10.86 18.90
C ALA A 129 -7.42 9.32 18.92
N GLY A 130 -6.32 8.68 19.34
CA GLY A 130 -6.23 7.24 19.58
C GLY A 130 -5.70 6.44 18.38
N VAL A 131 -4.91 7.05 17.50
CA VAL A 131 -4.30 6.34 16.37
C VAL A 131 -3.45 5.17 16.86
N SER A 132 -3.48 4.04 16.14
CA SER A 132 -2.67 2.84 16.35
C SER A 132 -1.45 2.82 15.41
N ASN A 133 -0.44 1.99 15.70
CA ASN A 133 0.66 1.75 14.74
C ASN A 133 0.20 0.99 13.48
N ARG A 134 -0.99 0.39 13.53
CA ARG A 134 -1.56 -0.40 12.42
C ARG A 134 -2.45 0.43 11.49
N ASP A 135 -2.75 1.66 11.87
CA ASP A 135 -3.63 2.52 11.09
C ASP A 135 -2.85 3.11 9.91
N SER A 136 -3.47 3.12 8.72
CA SER A 136 -2.89 3.74 7.52
C SER A 136 -2.53 5.20 7.77
N GLU A 137 -3.37 5.91 8.52
CA GLU A 137 -3.23 7.31 8.87
C GLU A 137 -1.93 7.57 9.64
N TRP A 138 -1.51 6.63 10.50
CA TRP A 138 -0.22 6.76 11.19
C TRP A 138 0.95 6.63 10.23
N ARG A 139 0.92 5.62 9.37
CA ARG A 139 1.96 5.37 8.37
C ARG A 139 2.09 6.55 7.40
N ASP A 140 0.96 7.00 6.87
CA ASP A 140 0.89 8.05 5.85
C ASP A 140 1.30 9.41 6.44
N PHE A 141 0.94 9.71 7.69
CA PHE A 141 1.45 10.88 8.42
C PHE A 141 2.98 10.84 8.55
N ASN A 142 3.55 9.72 9.01
CA ASN A 142 4.99 9.61 9.21
C ASN A 142 5.76 9.69 7.88
N TYR A 143 5.23 9.10 6.81
CA TYR A 143 5.75 9.27 5.47
C TYR A 143 5.77 10.76 5.07
N ALA A 144 4.62 11.45 5.16
CA ALA A 144 4.53 12.87 4.83
C ALA A 144 5.49 13.72 5.69
N TRP A 145 5.70 13.35 6.95
CA TRP A 145 6.59 14.09 7.85
C TRP A 145 8.05 13.95 7.43
N GLY A 146 8.47 12.75 7.04
CA GLY A 146 9.76 12.51 6.42
C GLY A 146 9.95 13.28 5.11
N THR A 147 8.91 13.32 4.27
CA THR A 147 8.91 14.07 3.01
C THR A 147 9.13 15.58 3.21
N ILE A 148 8.54 16.16 4.26
CA ILE A 148 8.61 17.61 4.51
C ILE A 148 9.87 18.01 5.28
N ALA A 149 10.24 17.24 6.30
CA ALA A 149 11.25 17.64 7.28
C ALA A 149 12.51 16.77 7.27
N GLY A 150 12.56 15.72 6.45
CA GLY A 150 13.76 14.89 6.21
C GLY A 150 14.45 14.43 7.50
N GLU A 151 15.74 14.76 7.63
CA GLU A 151 16.55 14.42 8.80
C GLU A 151 15.92 14.91 10.12
N ALA A 152 15.33 16.10 10.12
CA ALA A 152 14.74 16.67 11.33
C ALA A 152 13.54 15.83 11.82
N ALA A 153 12.73 15.29 10.91
CA ALA A 153 11.66 14.36 11.26
C ALA A 153 12.22 13.05 11.83
N PHE A 154 13.25 12.49 11.20
CA PHE A 154 13.85 11.22 11.63
C PHE A 154 14.51 11.36 13.01
N SER A 155 15.43 12.31 13.15
CA SER A 155 16.17 12.56 14.38
C SER A 155 15.25 12.99 15.53
N GLY A 156 14.26 13.84 15.25
CA GLY A 156 13.26 14.24 16.24
C GLY A 156 12.38 13.09 16.72
N SER A 157 12.15 12.09 15.86
CA SER A 157 11.37 10.90 16.20
C SER A 157 12.09 9.92 17.14
N LEU A 158 13.42 9.96 17.21
CA LEU A 158 14.21 8.99 17.97
C LEU A 158 13.93 9.00 19.47
N THR A 159 13.48 10.12 20.05
CA THR A 159 13.19 10.21 21.48
C THR A 159 11.70 10.02 21.80
N MET A 160 10.85 9.84 20.79
CA MET A 160 9.41 9.78 20.96
C MET A 160 8.94 8.38 21.40
N GLU A 161 7.89 8.33 22.22
CA GLU A 161 7.32 7.06 22.71
C GLU A 161 6.74 6.20 21.58
N LYS A 162 6.07 6.84 20.62
CA LYS A 162 5.43 6.19 19.48
C LYS A 162 6.09 6.65 18.19
N VAL A 163 6.66 5.75 17.42
CA VAL A 163 7.42 6.12 16.23
C VAL A 163 7.21 5.11 15.11
N ASP A 164 7.31 5.59 13.87
CA ASP A 164 7.42 4.76 12.67
C ASP A 164 8.60 5.25 11.82
N LEU A 165 9.81 4.87 12.24
CA LEU A 165 11.06 5.28 11.59
C LEU A 165 11.15 4.79 10.13
N TYR A 166 10.53 3.65 9.83
CA TYR A 166 10.46 3.11 8.47
C TYR A 166 9.71 4.08 7.55
N SER A 167 8.52 4.53 7.96
CA SER A 167 7.72 5.44 7.14
C SER A 167 8.39 6.82 7.01
N VAL A 168 8.96 7.36 8.10
CA VAL A 168 9.71 8.63 8.07
C VAL A 168 10.87 8.56 7.08
N ILE A 169 11.72 7.53 7.16
CA ILE A 169 12.88 7.45 6.26
C ILE A 169 12.46 7.15 4.81
N SER A 170 11.34 6.45 4.60
CA SER A 170 10.76 6.24 3.27
C SER A 170 10.32 7.55 2.62
N GLY A 171 9.59 8.39 3.36
CA GLY A 171 9.13 9.69 2.88
C GLY A 171 10.28 10.68 2.64
N TRP A 172 11.31 10.64 3.48
CA TRP A 172 12.52 11.43 3.23
C TRP A 172 13.23 10.98 1.96
N ALA A 173 13.47 9.67 1.83
CA ALA A 173 14.16 9.10 0.68
C ALA A 173 13.40 9.26 -0.64
N SER A 174 12.07 9.46 -0.62
CA SER A 174 11.26 9.70 -1.82
C SER A 174 11.44 11.11 -2.40
N THR A 175 11.92 12.07 -1.62
CA THR A 175 12.20 13.45 -2.09
C THR A 175 13.68 13.81 -2.09
N ASP A 176 14.45 13.29 -1.14
CA ASP A 176 15.88 13.54 -1.00
C ASP A 176 16.65 12.23 -0.73
N PRO A 177 16.81 11.38 -1.77
CA PRO A 177 17.43 10.07 -1.64
C PRO A 177 18.91 10.16 -1.27
N THR A 178 19.59 11.21 -1.73
CA THR A 178 21.04 11.34 -1.55
C THR A 178 21.36 11.55 -0.09
N ASN A 179 20.67 12.49 0.58
CA ASN A 179 20.90 12.74 2.00
C ASN A 179 20.32 11.63 2.87
N ALA A 180 19.17 11.03 2.51
CA ALA A 180 18.62 9.90 3.26
C ALA A 180 19.57 8.68 3.27
N ILE A 181 20.18 8.34 2.12
CA ILE A 181 21.20 7.27 2.02
C ILE A 181 22.45 7.65 2.81
N ALA A 182 22.96 8.87 2.64
CA ALA A 182 24.16 9.31 3.36
C ALA A 182 23.97 9.34 4.88
N PHE A 183 22.76 9.63 5.36
CA PHE A 183 22.41 9.57 6.78
C PHE A 183 22.35 8.12 7.29
N LEU A 184 21.74 7.23 6.52
CA LEU A 184 21.64 5.80 6.85
C LEU A 184 23.01 5.14 7.03
N ASP A 185 24.00 5.52 6.22
CA ASP A 185 25.38 5.02 6.31
C ASP A 185 26.09 5.39 7.63
N GLN A 186 25.57 6.39 8.35
CA GLN A 186 26.09 6.85 9.63
C GLN A 186 25.43 6.15 10.82
N LEU A 187 24.35 5.41 10.59
CA LEU A 187 23.60 4.74 11.66
C LEU A 187 24.26 3.42 12.08
N PRO A 188 24.19 3.07 13.39
CA PRO A 188 24.64 1.77 13.85
C PRO A 188 23.78 0.64 13.28
N GLU A 189 24.33 -0.57 13.21
CA GLU A 189 23.60 -1.77 12.75
C GLU A 189 22.32 -2.04 13.56
N LYS A 190 22.33 -1.67 14.85
CA LYS A 190 21.15 -1.68 15.72
C LYS A 190 20.96 -0.30 16.33
N LEU A 191 19.92 0.39 15.91
CA LEU A 191 19.58 1.73 16.38
C LEU A 191 18.65 1.65 17.59
N ALA A 192 19.15 2.09 18.74
CA ALA A 192 18.32 2.26 19.93
C ALA A 192 17.56 3.58 19.87
N HIS A 193 16.29 3.57 20.25
CA HIS A 193 15.40 4.73 20.19
C HIS A 193 14.26 4.61 21.23
N GLY A 194 13.39 5.61 21.25
CA GLY A 194 12.32 5.80 22.21
C GLY A 194 12.83 6.24 23.59
N PRO A 195 11.91 6.50 24.54
CA PRO A 195 12.24 6.94 25.89
C PRO A 195 13.20 5.97 26.59
N GLY A 196 14.39 6.45 26.92
CA GLY A 196 15.44 5.64 27.57
C GLY A 196 16.06 4.57 26.67
N ASN A 197 16.01 4.72 25.34
CA ASN A 197 16.64 3.82 24.37
C ASN A 197 16.18 2.35 24.49
N LYS A 198 14.91 2.17 24.85
CA LYS A 198 14.30 0.84 25.11
C LYS A 198 13.86 0.12 23.84
N LEU A 199 13.56 0.86 22.78
CA LEU A 199 13.19 0.30 21.48
C LEU A 199 14.43 0.13 20.62
N LYS A 200 14.39 -0.82 19.68
CA LYS A 200 15.50 -1.11 18.76
C LYS A 200 14.96 -1.39 17.36
N THR A 201 15.65 -0.86 16.37
CA THR A 201 15.42 -1.15 14.95
C THR A 201 16.72 -1.59 14.32
N ASP A 202 16.68 -2.66 13.53
CA ASP A 202 17.84 -3.10 12.76
C ASP A 202 18.03 -2.15 11.57
N ARG A 203 19.28 -1.83 11.23
CA ARG A 203 19.61 -0.93 10.11
C ARG A 203 19.01 -1.40 8.78
N LEU A 204 18.92 -2.72 8.58
CA LEU A 204 18.26 -3.31 7.42
C LEU A 204 16.78 -2.91 7.30
N ASP A 205 16.05 -2.73 8.39
CA ASP A 205 14.65 -2.28 8.29
C ASP A 205 14.57 -0.81 7.86
N LEU A 206 15.53 0.02 8.26
CA LEU A 206 15.64 1.40 7.78
C LEU A 206 16.08 1.46 6.31
N GLU A 207 16.98 0.56 5.89
CA GLU A 207 17.38 0.39 4.48
C GLU A 207 16.20 0.00 3.59
N LYS A 208 15.33 -0.90 4.05
CA LYS A 208 14.08 -1.20 3.33
C LYS A 208 13.23 0.06 3.19
N GLY A 209 13.15 0.89 4.24
CA GLY A 209 12.43 2.17 4.16
C GLY A 209 13.02 3.10 3.10
N VAL A 210 14.34 3.27 3.08
CA VAL A 210 15.03 4.05 2.04
C VAL A 210 14.75 3.49 0.65
N VAL A 211 14.87 2.17 0.47
CA VAL A 211 14.59 1.50 -0.82
C VAL A 211 13.15 1.67 -1.25
N ALA A 212 12.18 1.59 -0.32
CA ALA A 212 10.78 1.85 -0.59
C ALA A 212 10.56 3.30 -1.04
N GLY A 213 11.18 4.28 -0.36
CA GLY A 213 11.14 5.68 -0.77
C GLY A 213 11.74 5.92 -2.16
N LEU A 214 12.88 5.31 -2.47
CA LEU A 214 13.46 5.35 -3.81
C LEU A 214 12.50 4.74 -4.84
N ALA A 215 11.91 3.58 -4.56
CA ALA A 215 11.03 2.88 -5.50
C ALA A 215 9.70 3.62 -5.71
N ASP A 216 9.18 4.29 -4.67
CA ASP A 216 8.00 5.14 -4.74
C ASP A 216 8.19 6.31 -5.72
N ARG A 217 9.38 6.94 -5.73
CA ARG A 217 9.73 7.97 -6.72
C ARG A 217 10.11 7.39 -8.08
N ASN A 218 11.00 6.38 -8.09
CA ASN A 218 11.61 5.84 -9.30
C ASN A 218 12.16 4.41 -9.06
N ARG A 219 11.42 3.41 -9.53
CA ARG A 219 11.80 1.98 -9.43
C ARG A 219 13.19 1.66 -10.01
N ASP A 220 13.62 2.34 -11.07
CA ASP A 220 14.90 2.04 -11.73
C ASP A 220 16.06 2.56 -10.89
N GLU A 221 15.88 3.70 -10.21
CA GLU A 221 16.83 4.24 -9.25
C GLU A 221 16.98 3.30 -8.05
N ALA A 222 15.88 2.81 -7.48
CA ALA A 222 15.89 1.82 -6.41
C ALA A 222 16.61 0.53 -6.83
N THR A 223 16.30 0.03 -8.04
CA THR A 223 16.93 -1.17 -8.60
C THR A 223 18.44 -0.99 -8.76
N LYS A 224 18.88 0.17 -9.27
CA LYS A 224 20.31 0.51 -9.42
C LYS A 224 21.01 0.58 -8.06
N TYR A 225 20.37 1.18 -7.06
CA TYR A 225 20.90 1.25 -5.70
C TYR A 225 21.10 -0.15 -5.10
N VAL A 226 20.09 -1.01 -5.15
CA VAL A 226 20.21 -2.40 -4.66
C VAL A 226 21.24 -3.21 -5.45
N SER A 227 21.35 -2.97 -6.77
CA SER A 227 22.38 -3.61 -7.61
C SER A 227 23.80 -3.18 -7.24
N LYS A 228 23.99 -1.89 -6.90
CA LYS A 228 25.27 -1.38 -6.39
C LYS A 228 25.64 -2.06 -5.08
N LEU A 229 24.72 -2.16 -4.13
CA LEU A 229 24.95 -2.84 -2.85
C LEU A 229 25.37 -4.31 -3.06
N LEU A 230 24.73 -5.02 -4.00
CA LEU A 230 25.11 -6.40 -4.31
C LEU A 230 26.53 -6.48 -4.86
N ALA A 231 26.92 -5.57 -5.76
CA ALA A 231 28.27 -5.51 -6.30
C ALA A 231 29.34 -5.20 -5.22
N GLU A 232 28.95 -4.49 -4.16
CA GLU A 232 29.76 -4.22 -2.98
C GLU A 232 29.81 -5.41 -1.98
N GLY A 233 29.15 -6.52 -2.29
CA GLY A 233 29.19 -7.76 -1.51
C GLY A 233 28.17 -7.81 -0.36
N ARG A 234 27.17 -6.94 -0.35
CA ARG A 234 26.07 -6.98 0.62
C ARG A 234 25.23 -8.25 0.43
N SER A 235 24.98 -8.98 1.51
CA SER A 235 24.25 -10.27 1.48
C SER A 235 22.74 -10.14 1.60
N ASP A 236 22.24 -8.98 2.03
CA ASP A 236 20.84 -8.68 2.32
C ASP A 236 20.09 -8.05 1.15
N THR A 237 20.73 -7.89 -0.01
CA THR A 237 20.15 -7.23 -1.19
C THR A 237 18.93 -7.95 -1.76
N SER A 238 18.78 -9.26 -1.55
CA SER A 238 17.57 -10.00 -1.92
C SER A 238 16.33 -9.42 -1.22
N ARG A 239 16.42 -9.14 0.08
CA ARG A 239 15.32 -8.56 0.88
C ARG A 239 15.02 -7.12 0.49
N LEU A 240 16.04 -6.38 0.06
CA LEU A 240 15.87 -5.04 -0.49
C LEU A 240 15.20 -5.08 -1.86
N MET A 241 15.55 -6.05 -2.71
CA MET A 241 14.91 -6.22 -4.02
C MET A 241 13.45 -6.65 -3.90
N GLU A 242 13.10 -7.50 -2.93
CA GLU A 242 11.70 -7.79 -2.57
C GLU A 242 10.92 -6.52 -2.20
N THR A 243 11.58 -5.55 -1.55
CA THR A 243 10.96 -4.24 -1.24
C THR A 243 10.69 -3.44 -2.51
N VAL A 244 11.64 -3.42 -3.46
CA VAL A 244 11.43 -2.79 -4.78
C VAL A 244 10.27 -3.46 -5.51
N ALA A 245 10.25 -4.80 -5.56
CA ALA A 245 9.19 -5.56 -6.23
C ALA A 245 7.81 -5.27 -5.65
N ASN A 246 7.68 -5.20 -4.32
CA ASN A 246 6.43 -4.82 -3.65
C ASN A 246 5.92 -3.44 -4.07
N GLU A 247 6.81 -2.45 -4.16
CA GLU A 247 6.43 -1.11 -4.64
C GLU A 247 6.02 -1.11 -6.11
N VAL A 248 6.72 -1.87 -6.96
CA VAL A 248 6.34 -2.01 -8.38
C VAL A 248 4.97 -2.71 -8.52
N ILE A 249 4.69 -3.75 -7.72
CA ILE A 249 3.36 -4.39 -7.69
C ILE A 249 2.30 -3.38 -7.26
N ARG A 250 2.57 -2.55 -6.26
CA ARG A 250 1.63 -1.52 -5.79
C ARG A 250 1.33 -0.48 -6.88
N GLN A 251 2.33 -0.06 -7.65
CA GLN A 251 2.19 0.99 -8.66
C GLN A 251 1.65 0.49 -10.00
N GLU A 252 2.10 -0.69 -10.45
CA GLU A 252 1.88 -1.19 -11.81
C GLU A 252 1.04 -2.48 -11.86
N GLY A 253 0.69 -3.04 -10.70
CA GLY A 253 0.03 -4.34 -10.58
C GLY A 253 0.95 -5.51 -10.95
N SER A 254 0.44 -6.73 -10.77
CA SER A 254 1.22 -7.96 -10.95
C SER A 254 1.78 -8.13 -12.38
N ILE A 255 1.01 -7.73 -13.40
CA ILE A 255 1.43 -7.81 -14.80
C ILE A 255 2.54 -6.80 -15.11
N GLY A 256 2.39 -5.55 -14.68
CA GLY A 256 3.42 -4.53 -14.88
C GLY A 256 4.73 -4.89 -14.17
N ALA A 257 4.63 -5.38 -12.93
CA ALA A 257 5.76 -5.88 -12.17
C ALA A 257 6.45 -7.08 -12.85
N SER A 258 5.66 -8.00 -13.42
CA SER A 258 6.20 -9.13 -14.18
C SER A 258 7.00 -8.69 -15.41
N ASN A 259 6.48 -7.72 -16.17
CA ASN A 259 7.19 -7.15 -17.32
C ASN A 259 8.48 -6.46 -16.90
N TRP A 260 8.46 -5.72 -15.78
CA TRP A 260 9.66 -5.12 -15.19
C TRP A 260 10.71 -6.16 -14.81
N ALA A 261 10.31 -7.23 -14.10
CA ALA A 261 11.23 -8.27 -13.66
C ALA A 261 11.91 -8.98 -14.84
N ALA A 262 11.23 -9.12 -15.98
CA ALA A 262 11.81 -9.66 -17.20
C ALA A 262 12.95 -8.78 -17.77
N THR A 263 12.95 -7.47 -17.50
CA THR A 263 14.02 -6.55 -17.93
C THR A 263 15.27 -6.58 -17.04
N LEU A 264 15.16 -7.19 -15.85
CA LEU A 264 16.28 -7.29 -14.93
C LEU A 264 17.36 -8.22 -15.49
N LYS A 265 18.63 -7.91 -15.18
CA LYS A 265 19.76 -8.77 -15.51
C LYS A 265 19.64 -10.10 -14.75
N ASP A 266 19.99 -11.19 -15.41
CA ASP A 266 20.00 -12.50 -14.77
C ASP A 266 20.95 -12.52 -13.56
N GLY A 267 20.47 -13.14 -12.49
CA GLY A 267 21.18 -13.17 -11.21
C GLY A 267 20.23 -13.16 -10.00
N PRO A 268 20.78 -13.05 -8.78
CA PRO A 268 20.01 -13.20 -7.56
C PRO A 268 18.92 -12.13 -7.38
N LEU A 269 19.15 -10.89 -7.85
CA LEU A 269 18.15 -9.83 -7.73
C LEU A 269 16.91 -10.09 -8.60
N LYS A 270 17.10 -10.54 -9.84
CA LYS A 270 15.98 -10.95 -10.70
C LYS A 270 15.20 -12.09 -10.06
N GLY A 271 15.89 -13.10 -9.52
CA GLY A 271 15.25 -14.20 -8.78
C GLY A 271 14.43 -13.72 -7.58
N SER A 272 14.97 -12.82 -6.75
CA SER A 272 14.25 -12.24 -5.61
C SER A 272 13.02 -11.41 -6.05
N ALA A 273 13.17 -10.56 -7.06
CA ALA A 273 12.04 -9.78 -7.58
C ALA A 273 10.93 -10.69 -8.13
N MET A 274 11.29 -11.70 -8.94
CA MET A 274 10.35 -12.66 -9.50
C MET A 274 9.64 -13.47 -8.42
N GLY A 275 10.35 -13.91 -7.38
CA GLY A 275 9.76 -14.63 -6.26
C GLY A 275 8.69 -13.81 -5.55
N GLU A 276 8.99 -12.54 -5.23
CA GLU A 276 8.04 -11.63 -4.61
C GLU A 276 6.82 -11.35 -5.51
N ILE A 277 7.05 -11.14 -6.80
CA ILE A 277 5.98 -10.93 -7.78
C ILE A 277 5.11 -12.16 -7.90
N ALA A 278 5.69 -13.37 -7.93
CA ALA A 278 4.92 -14.61 -7.96
C ALA A 278 4.00 -14.72 -6.75
N GLU A 279 4.51 -14.39 -5.56
CA GLU A 279 3.73 -14.41 -4.31
C GLU A 279 2.60 -13.37 -4.34
N GLY A 280 2.90 -12.12 -4.73
CA GLY A 280 1.90 -11.06 -4.87
C GLY A 280 0.83 -11.38 -5.93
N TYR A 281 1.25 -11.95 -7.06
CA TYR A 281 0.36 -12.38 -8.13
C TYR A 281 -0.56 -13.50 -7.64
N ALA A 282 -0.01 -14.56 -7.02
CA ALA A 282 -0.81 -15.69 -6.54
C ALA A 282 -1.85 -15.29 -5.49
N ARG A 283 -1.57 -14.27 -4.67
CA ARG A 283 -2.55 -13.74 -3.69
C ARG A 283 -3.74 -13.02 -4.34
N THR A 284 -3.54 -12.43 -5.52
CA THR A 284 -4.56 -11.61 -6.21
C THR A 284 -5.30 -12.40 -7.30
N ASP A 285 -4.57 -13.22 -8.05
CA ASP A 285 -5.06 -14.07 -9.13
C ASP A 285 -4.21 -15.35 -9.24
N PRO A 286 -4.56 -16.41 -8.51
CA PRO A 286 -3.78 -17.65 -8.49
C PRO A 286 -3.80 -18.41 -9.82
N ALA A 287 -4.84 -18.25 -10.63
CA ALA A 287 -4.95 -18.94 -11.92
C ALA A 287 -3.98 -18.35 -12.94
N SER A 288 -3.96 -17.01 -13.06
CA SER A 288 -3.00 -16.32 -13.94
C SER A 288 -1.56 -16.48 -13.45
N ALA A 289 -1.35 -16.47 -12.12
CA ALA A 289 -0.02 -16.70 -11.55
C ALA A 289 0.56 -18.07 -11.93
N ALA A 290 -0.26 -19.12 -11.98
CA ALA A 290 0.21 -20.46 -12.37
C ALA A 290 0.74 -20.48 -13.81
N GLY A 291 -0.01 -19.91 -14.76
CA GLY A 291 0.42 -19.83 -16.16
C GLY A 291 1.68 -18.97 -16.33
N TRP A 292 1.77 -17.86 -15.60
CA TRP A 292 2.97 -17.02 -15.58
C TRP A 292 4.19 -17.77 -15.03
N ILE A 293 4.07 -18.45 -13.89
CA ILE A 293 5.17 -19.23 -13.31
C ILE A 293 5.67 -20.31 -14.29
N GLU A 294 4.76 -20.96 -15.04
CA GLU A 294 5.13 -21.96 -16.04
C GLU A 294 5.94 -21.37 -17.20
N GLU A 295 5.53 -20.22 -17.74
CA GLU A 295 6.26 -19.52 -18.82
C GLU A 295 7.65 -19.03 -18.39
N PHE A 296 7.80 -18.64 -17.13
CA PHE A 296 9.05 -18.11 -16.58
C PHE A 296 9.99 -19.20 -16.04
N ALA A 297 9.47 -20.29 -15.49
CA ALA A 297 10.30 -21.43 -15.07
C ALA A 297 10.87 -22.22 -16.26
N ALA A 298 10.34 -22.00 -17.47
CA ALA A 298 10.81 -22.61 -18.71
C ALA A 298 11.97 -21.83 -19.39
N GLN A 299 12.31 -20.63 -18.89
CA GLN A 299 13.39 -19.77 -19.38
C GLN A 299 14.65 -19.92 -18.52
#